data_AF-A0A6V7NSZ0-F1
#
_entry.id   AF-A0A6V7NSZ0-F1
#
_cell.length_a   1.000
_cell.length_b   1.000
_cell.length_c   1.000
_cell.angle_alpha   90.00
_cell.angle_beta   90.00
_cell.angle_gamma   90.00
#
_symmetry.space_group_name_H-M   'P 1'
#
loop_
_entity.id
_entity.type
_entity.pdbx_description
1 polymer ?
#
loop_
_entity_poly.entity_id
_entity_poly.type
_entity_poly.pdbx_seq_one_letter_code
_entity_poly.pdbx_strand_id
1 'polypeptide(L)'
;MYIKIESTRLDFILNDQVRIRADLYQGIVDSIVSGEVNYSMIGKRIVLPSSFIGGPRDMRRRYLDAMTLVQRYGKPDIFLTITCNQDWDEIKAMLRPGELAQDRPDLTSRVFRAKIET
;
A
#
# COMPACT_ATOMS: atom_id res chain seq x y z
N MET A 1 7.19 -8.55 13.52
CA MET A 1 6.98 -9.44 12.35
C MET A 1 7.00 -8.67 11.02
N TYR A 2 6.35 -7.50 10.92
CA TYR A 2 6.30 -6.65 9.72
C TYR A 2 7.66 -6.32 9.08
N ILE A 3 8.65 -5.88 9.87
CA ILE A 3 9.98 -5.51 9.34
C ILE A 3 10.64 -6.66 8.56
N LYS A 4 10.58 -7.90 9.08
CA LYS A 4 11.15 -9.06 8.39
C LYS A 4 10.46 -9.36 7.06
N ILE A 5 9.14 -9.22 7.02
CA ILE A 5 8.34 -9.44 5.80
C ILE A 5 8.69 -8.39 4.75
N GLU A 6 8.74 -7.11 5.14
CA GLU A 6 9.09 -6.03 4.21
C GLU A 6 10.53 -6.12 3.72
N SER A 7 11.50 -6.51 4.57
CA SER A 7 12.87 -6.77 4.14
C SER A 7 12.92 -7.87 3.06
N THR A 8 12.25 -9.00 3.28
CA THR A 8 12.19 -10.08 2.27
C THR A 8 11.52 -9.63 0.97
N ARG A 9 10.48 -8.79 1.04
CA ARG A 9 9.83 -8.24 -0.16
C ARG A 9 10.75 -7.30 -0.93
N LEU A 10 11.52 -6.47 -0.23
CA LEU A 10 12.50 -5.58 -0.85
C LEU A 10 13.64 -6.38 -1.48
N ASP A 11 14.16 -7.41 -0.81
CA ASP A 11 15.19 -8.30 -1.34
C ASP A 11 14.72 -8.99 -2.63
N PHE A 12 13.47 -9.45 -2.65
CA PHE A 12 12.86 -10.01 -3.86
C PHE A 12 12.80 -8.97 -4.99
N ILE A 13 12.34 -7.74 -4.70
CA ILE A 13 12.27 -6.67 -5.70
C ILE A 13 13.68 -6.34 -6.24
N LEU A 14 14.70 -6.32 -5.38
CA LEU A 14 16.08 -6.07 -5.77
C LEU A 14 16.61 -7.14 -6.75
N ASN A 15 16.30 -8.40 -6.48
CA ASN A 15 16.84 -9.53 -7.24
C ASN A 15 16.06 -9.81 -8.55
N ASP A 16 14.77 -9.45 -8.62
CA ASP A 16 13.88 -9.78 -9.75
C ASP A 16 13.54 -8.60 -10.68
N GLN A 17 14.42 -7.59 -10.78
CA GLN A 17 14.19 -6.38 -11.60
C GLN A 17 13.87 -6.67 -13.09
N VAL A 18 14.47 -7.71 -13.67
CA VAL A 18 14.22 -8.15 -15.06
C VAL A 18 12.75 -8.57 -15.23
N ARG A 19 12.21 -9.33 -14.28
CA ARG A 19 10.80 -9.77 -14.30
C ARG A 19 9.84 -8.62 -14.02
N ILE A 20 10.26 -7.64 -13.22
CA ILE A 20 9.49 -6.42 -12.92
C ILE A 20 9.44 -5.47 -14.14
N ARG A 21 10.11 -5.82 -15.25
CA ARG A 21 10.17 -5.08 -16.52
C ARG A 21 10.72 -3.65 -16.34
N ALA A 22 11.81 -3.51 -15.59
CA ALA A 22 12.50 -2.22 -15.44
C ALA A 22 12.74 -1.52 -16.79
N ASP A 23 13.09 -2.28 -17.84
CA ASP A 23 13.41 -1.80 -19.19
C ASP A 23 12.23 -1.13 -19.92
N LEU A 24 11.00 -1.66 -19.75
CA LEU A 24 9.80 -1.09 -20.40
C LEU A 24 9.42 0.27 -19.79
N TYR A 25 9.76 0.46 -18.51
CA TYR A 25 9.43 1.69 -17.77
C TYR A 25 10.55 2.74 -17.80
N GLN A 26 11.79 2.31 -18.09
CA GLN A 26 12.91 3.21 -18.35
C GLN A 26 12.64 4.08 -19.59
N GLY A 27 12.04 3.51 -20.65
CA GLY A 27 11.87 4.21 -21.92
C GLY A 27 10.82 5.35 -21.94
N ILE A 28 9.74 5.27 -21.16
CA ILE A 28 8.58 6.19 -21.29
C ILE A 28 8.56 7.25 -20.19
N VAL A 29 8.91 6.91 -18.94
CA VAL A 29 8.84 7.87 -17.82
C VAL A 29 10.16 8.64 -17.68
N ASP A 30 11.29 8.00 -17.97
CA ASP A 30 12.59 8.66 -17.84
C ASP A 30 12.86 9.61 -19.03
N SER A 31 12.31 9.34 -20.21
CA SER A 31 12.38 10.25 -21.36
C SER A 31 11.59 11.55 -21.14
N ILE A 32 10.51 11.49 -20.36
CA ILE A 32 9.69 12.67 -20.00
C ILE A 32 10.31 13.45 -18.85
N VAL A 33 10.90 12.76 -17.86
CA VAL A 33 11.46 13.40 -16.66
C VAL A 33 12.88 13.90 -16.88
N SER A 34 13.69 13.27 -17.72
CA SER A 34 15.12 13.50 -17.68
C SER A 34 15.56 14.78 -18.39
N GLY A 35 14.99 15.20 -19.54
CA GLY A 35 15.40 16.44 -20.23
C GLY A 35 16.92 16.66 -20.48
N GLU A 36 17.76 15.70 -20.11
CA GLU A 36 19.20 15.85 -19.93
C GLU A 36 19.89 14.54 -20.27
N VAL A 37 20.91 14.75 -21.08
CA VAL A 37 21.86 13.85 -21.68
C VAL A 37 22.95 13.58 -20.63
N ASN A 38 22.92 12.47 -19.89
CA ASN A 38 24.13 11.95 -19.26
C ASN A 38 24.01 10.47 -18.88
N TYR A 39 24.71 9.64 -19.64
CA TYR A 39 24.80 8.17 -19.52
C TYR A 39 25.79 7.70 -18.44
N SER A 40 26.31 8.59 -17.58
CA SER A 40 27.54 8.34 -16.82
C SER A 40 27.38 8.18 -15.30
N MET A 41 26.19 8.31 -14.70
CA MET A 41 25.99 7.97 -13.28
C MET A 41 25.46 6.55 -13.11
N ILE A 42 26.41 5.62 -13.18
CA ILE A 42 26.23 4.18 -12.99
C ILE A 42 25.91 3.88 -11.52
N GLY A 43 24.63 3.65 -11.25
CA GLY A 43 24.10 2.90 -10.12
C GLY A 43 22.88 2.16 -10.64
N LYS A 44 22.77 0.84 -10.40
CA LYS A 44 21.65 0.05 -10.93
C LYS A 44 20.32 0.71 -10.54
N ARG A 45 19.58 1.23 -11.53
CA ARG A 45 18.29 1.88 -11.31
C ARG A 45 17.26 0.83 -10.92
N ILE A 46 17.05 0.64 -9.62
CA ILE A 46 16.04 -0.28 -9.08
C ILE A 46 14.67 0.40 -9.21
N VAL A 47 13.77 -0.25 -9.94
CA VAL A 47 12.38 0.19 -10.07
C VAL A 47 11.56 -0.49 -8.99
N LEU A 48 10.99 0.31 -8.09
CA LEU A 48 9.95 -0.16 -7.17
C LEU A 48 8.62 -0.25 -7.94
N PRO A 49 7.98 -1.44 -8.00
CA PRO A 49 6.68 -1.60 -8.65
C PRO A 49 5.57 -0.88 -7.88
N SER A 50 4.42 -0.67 -8.51
CA SER A 50 3.22 -0.11 -7.84
C SER A 50 2.62 -1.05 -6.78
N SER A 51 3.07 -2.31 -6.71
CA SER A 51 2.71 -3.25 -5.63
C SER A 51 3.47 -2.99 -4.32
N PHE A 52 4.51 -2.15 -4.36
CA PHE A 52 5.21 -1.71 -3.15
C PHE A 52 4.44 -0.56 -2.49
N ILE A 53 3.77 -0.87 -1.39
CA ILE A 53 2.87 0.06 -0.69
C ILE A 53 3.68 1.22 -0.11
N GLY A 54 3.18 2.45 -0.31
CA GLY A 54 3.85 3.66 0.16
C GLY A 54 4.97 4.17 -0.77
N GLY A 55 5.31 3.42 -1.81
CA GLY A 55 6.23 3.90 -2.84
C GLY A 55 5.61 5.00 -3.72
N PRO A 56 6.42 5.82 -4.41
CA PRO A 56 5.93 6.87 -5.29
C PRO A 56 4.95 6.38 -6.37
N ARG A 57 5.16 5.16 -6.87
CA ARG A 57 4.28 4.56 -7.89
C ARG A 57 2.96 4.05 -7.33
N ASP A 58 2.96 3.47 -6.13
CA ASP A 58 1.74 3.07 -5.43
C ASP A 58 0.89 4.31 -5.12
N MET A 59 1.51 5.37 -4.59
CA MET A 59 0.81 6.63 -4.33
C MET A 59 0.22 7.26 -5.60
N ARG A 60 1.00 7.31 -6.70
CA ARG A 60 0.50 7.83 -7.99
C ARG A 60 -0.66 7.00 -8.53
N ARG A 61 -0.58 5.67 -8.43
CA ARG A 61 -1.66 4.78 -8.86
C ARG A 61 -2.93 5.05 -8.04
N ARG A 62 -2.83 5.07 -6.71
CA ARG A 62 -3.97 5.37 -5.82
C ARG A 62 -4.60 6.72 -6.11
N TYR A 63 -3.79 7.73 -6.41
CA TYR A 63 -4.28 9.05 -6.79
C TYR A 63 -5.06 8.99 -8.11
N LEU A 64 -4.50 8.37 -9.15
CA LEU A 64 -5.20 8.25 -10.43
C LEU A 64 -6.49 7.44 -10.30
N ASP A 65 -6.47 6.32 -9.57
CA ASP A 65 -7.66 5.51 -9.28
C ASP A 65 -8.74 6.36 -8.57
N ALA A 66 -8.36 7.15 -7.56
CA ALA A 66 -9.30 8.09 -6.91
C ALA A 66 -9.85 9.15 -7.87
N MET A 67 -9.01 9.70 -8.77
CA MET A 67 -9.46 10.66 -9.78
C MET A 67 -10.43 10.05 -10.79
N THR A 68 -10.25 8.78 -11.17
CA THR A 68 -11.24 8.11 -12.03
C THR A 68 -12.61 7.99 -11.35
N LEU A 69 -12.64 7.75 -10.04
CA LEU A 69 -13.88 7.74 -9.26
C LEU A 69 -14.51 9.14 -9.20
N VAL A 70 -13.72 10.18 -8.94
CA VAL A 70 -14.19 11.56 -8.91
C VAL A 70 -14.73 12.00 -10.27
N GLN A 71 -14.06 11.63 -11.36
CA GLN A 71 -14.53 11.94 -12.71
C GLN A 71 -15.86 11.27 -13.01
N ARG A 72 -16.07 10.03 -12.54
CA ARG A 72 -17.28 9.25 -12.80
C ARG A 72 -18.47 9.63 -11.92
N TYR A 73 -18.23 9.88 -10.64
CA TYR A 73 -19.28 10.04 -9.63
C TYR A 73 -19.35 11.47 -9.07
N GLY A 74 -18.46 12.36 -9.49
CA GLY A 74 -18.33 13.70 -8.93
C GLY A 74 -17.44 13.75 -7.69
N LYS A 75 -17.19 14.97 -7.20
CA LYS A 75 -16.42 15.18 -5.98
C LYS A 75 -17.18 14.60 -4.77
N PRO A 76 -16.51 13.96 -3.80
CA PRO A 76 -17.15 13.60 -2.55
C PRO A 76 -17.53 14.85 -1.77
N ASP A 77 -18.73 14.87 -1.20
CA ASP A 77 -19.19 15.97 -0.33
C ASP A 77 -18.93 15.70 1.16
N ILE A 78 -18.74 14.43 1.54
CA ILE A 78 -18.55 14.00 2.92
C ILE A 78 -17.33 13.08 2.99
N PHE A 79 -16.47 13.31 3.98
CA PHE A 79 -15.42 12.39 4.38
C PHE A 79 -15.75 11.82 5.75
N LEU A 80 -16.08 10.52 5.81
CA LEU A 80 -16.42 9.83 7.05
C LEU A 80 -15.26 8.93 7.48
N THR A 81 -14.76 9.17 8.68
CA THR A 81 -13.79 8.27 9.33
C THR A 81 -14.51 7.48 10.41
N ILE A 82 -14.55 6.15 10.28
CA ILE A 82 -15.08 5.25 11.30
C ILE A 82 -13.91 4.45 11.87
N THR A 83 -13.73 4.49 13.19
CA THR A 83 -12.62 3.85 13.89
C THR A 83 -13.12 2.70 14.76
N CYS A 84 -12.47 1.54 14.67
CA CYS A 84 -12.74 0.42 15.59
C CYS A 84 -12.04 0.67 16.93
N ASN A 85 -12.76 0.55 18.04
CA ASN A 85 -12.16 0.56 19.37
C ASN A 85 -11.66 -0.84 19.72
N GLN A 86 -10.37 -0.98 20.05
CA GLN A 86 -9.78 -2.25 20.47
C GLN A 86 -10.24 -2.68 21.87
N ASP A 87 -10.75 -1.75 22.67
CA ASP A 87 -11.16 -1.98 24.06
C ASP A 87 -12.58 -2.54 24.24
N TRP A 88 -13.31 -2.76 23.15
CA TRP A 88 -14.66 -3.32 23.20
C TRP A 88 -14.70 -4.70 23.86
N ASP A 89 -15.71 -4.91 24.71
CA ASP A 89 -15.87 -6.12 25.51
C ASP A 89 -16.01 -7.37 24.62
N GLU A 90 -16.65 -7.24 23.46
CA GLU A 90 -16.79 -8.32 22.48
C GLU A 90 -15.45 -8.80 21.92
N ILE A 91 -14.47 -7.89 21.79
CA ILE A 91 -13.11 -8.22 21.38
C ILE A 91 -12.38 -8.89 22.55
N LYS A 92 -12.40 -8.26 23.73
CA LYS A 92 -11.72 -8.74 24.93
C LYS A 92 -12.18 -10.13 25.36
N ALA A 93 -13.47 -10.41 25.28
CA ALA A 93 -14.05 -11.70 25.63
C ALA A 93 -13.57 -12.86 24.74
N MET A 94 -13.13 -12.55 23.51
CA MET A 94 -12.72 -13.55 22.51
C MET A 94 -11.20 -13.68 22.37
N LEU A 95 -10.42 -12.84 23.06
CA LEU A 95 -8.96 -12.92 23.11
C LEU A 95 -8.50 -14.01 24.07
N ARG A 96 -7.46 -14.74 23.68
CA ARG A 96 -6.80 -15.70 24.58
C ARG A 96 -5.89 -14.97 25.57
N PRO A 97 -5.55 -15.59 26.72
CA PRO A 97 -4.62 -14.99 27.67
C PRO A 97 -3.30 -14.59 27.00
N GLY A 98 -2.97 -13.30 27.07
CA GLY A 98 -1.75 -12.72 26.48
C GLY A 98 -1.85 -12.31 25.01
N GLU A 99 -2.97 -12.56 24.31
CA GLU A 99 -3.22 -12.01 22.97
C GLU A 99 -3.66 -10.54 23.06
N LEU A 100 -3.16 -9.71 22.16
CA LEU A 100 -3.65 -8.35 21.95
C LEU A 100 -4.67 -8.33 20.81
N ALA A 101 -5.55 -7.31 20.78
CA ALA A 101 -6.50 -7.12 19.67
C ALA A 101 -5.81 -7.05 18.29
N GLN A 102 -4.57 -6.56 18.27
CA GLN A 102 -3.73 -6.45 17.07
C GLN A 102 -3.29 -7.81 16.53
N ASP A 103 -3.17 -8.82 17.39
CA ASP A 103 -2.79 -10.19 17.02
C ASP A 103 -3.97 -10.95 16.39
N ARG A 104 -5.21 -10.47 16.61
CA ARG A 104 -6.46 -11.04 16.09
C ARG A 104 -7.24 -10.02 15.24
N PRO A 105 -6.70 -9.60 14.09
CA PRO A 105 -7.36 -8.64 13.21
C PRO A 105 -8.70 -9.15 12.66
N ASP A 106 -8.89 -10.47 12.62
CA ASP A 106 -10.15 -11.13 12.26
C ASP A 106 -11.27 -10.79 13.27
N LEU A 107 -10.99 -10.84 14.57
CA LEU A 107 -11.95 -10.49 15.62
C LEU A 107 -12.33 -9.02 15.56
N THR A 108 -11.33 -8.15 15.49
CA THR A 108 -11.50 -6.69 15.39
C THR A 108 -12.37 -6.33 14.19
N SER A 109 -12.12 -6.93 13.02
CA SER A 109 -12.89 -6.68 11.79
C SER A 109 -14.34 -7.17 11.91
N ARG A 110 -14.58 -8.32 12.55
CA ARG A 110 -15.92 -8.88 12.73
C ARG A 110 -16.77 -8.06 13.70
N VAL A 111 -16.20 -7.68 14.84
CA VAL A 111 -16.90 -6.83 15.83
C VAL A 111 -17.18 -5.46 15.23
N PHE A 112 -16.20 -4.86 14.54
CA PHE A 112 -16.41 -3.60 13.83
C PHE A 112 -17.56 -3.65 12.84
N ARG A 113 -17.60 -4.70 12.00
CA ARG A 113 -18.70 -4.90 11.06
C ARG A 113 -20.04 -5.03 11.77
N ALA A 114 -20.11 -5.84 12.81
CA ALA A 114 -21.35 -6.01 13.59
C ALA A 114 -21.85 -4.68 14.19
N LYS A 115 -20.95 -3.78 14.63
CA LYS A 115 -21.29 -2.46 15.16
C LYS A 115 -21.75 -1.46 14.09
N ILE A 116 -21.30 -1.59 12.85
CA ILE A 116 -21.76 -0.74 11.73
C ILE A 116 -23.11 -1.20 11.19
N GLU A 117 -23.37 -2.51 11.24
CA GLU A 117 -24.62 -3.11 10.73
C GLU A 117 -25.79 -3.04 11.73
N THR A 118 -25.53 -2.69 13.00
CA THR A 118 -26.55 -2.33 14.03
C THR A 118 -27.01 -0.88 13.91
#